data_AF-A0A348ALZ0-F1
#
_entry.id   AF-A0A348ALZ0-F1
#
_cell.length_a   1.000
_cell.length_b   1.000
_cell.length_c   1.000
_cell.angle_alpha   90.00
_cell.angle_beta   90.00
_cell.angle_gamma   90.00
#
_symmetry.space_group_name_H-M   'P 1'
#
loop_
_entity.id
_entity.type
_entity.pdbx_description
1 polymer ?
#
loop_
_entity_poly.entity_id
_entity_poly.type
_entity_poly.pdbx_seq_one_letter_code
_entity_poly.pdbx_strand_id
1 'polypeptide(L)'
;MMEKLETELRKIFLEKLPPLSPNVKEGLAKYLPWIIIVFGVLGLLCLFSILGMFTAAARMAGGYTGIMSLIIVISAIIQILGILAGYWMLSRQLRGWQLALLTSLTGFVVNIIHFSLFGIIIDFVFVYLLFQIREYYPR
;
A
#
# COMPACT_ATOMS: atom_id res chain seq x y z
N MET A 1 -16.98 6.09 -8.53
CA MET A 1 -16.03 6.73 -7.59
C MET A 1 -14.57 6.47 -7.99
N MET A 2 -14.15 5.20 -8.13
CA MET A 2 -12.77 4.86 -8.51
C MET A 2 -12.30 5.45 -9.85
N GLU A 3 -13.13 5.41 -10.90
CA GLU A 3 -12.75 5.96 -12.22
C GLU A 3 -12.44 7.46 -12.18
N LYS A 4 -13.18 8.23 -11.36
CA LYS A 4 -12.95 9.67 -11.19
C LYS A 4 -11.63 9.94 -10.48
N LEU A 5 -11.34 9.19 -9.40
CA LEU A 5 -10.07 9.26 -8.68
C LEU A 5 -8.89 8.90 -9.59
N GLU A 6 -9.01 7.79 -10.32
CA GLU A 6 -8.00 7.35 -11.28
C GLU A 6 -7.71 8.44 -12.33
N THR A 7 -8.74 9.09 -12.85
CA THR A 7 -8.60 10.15 -13.87
C THR A 7 -7.82 11.36 -13.33
N GLU A 8 -8.14 11.82 -12.12
CA GLU A 8 -7.44 12.97 -11.52
C GLU A 8 -5.98 12.64 -11.17
N LEU A 9 -5.74 11.46 -10.61
CA LEU A 9 -4.37 11.01 -10.30
C LEU A 9 -3.57 10.75 -11.59
N ARG A 10 -4.21 10.26 -12.65
CA ARG A 10 -3.55 10.04 -13.95
C ARG A 10 -3.01 11.35 -14.54
N LYS A 11 -3.75 12.46 -14.43
CA LYS A 11 -3.25 13.79 -14.83
C LYS A 11 -1.99 14.17 -14.08
N ILE A 12 -1.90 13.85 -12.79
CA ILE A 12 -0.70 14.13 -11.99
C ILE A 12 0.45 13.19 -12.38
N PHE A 13 0.22 11.88 -12.37
CA PHE A 13 1.29 10.89 -12.44
C PHE A 13 1.74 10.50 -13.85
N LEU A 14 0.91 10.72 -14.89
CA LEU A 14 1.28 10.44 -16.27
C LEU A 14 1.54 11.69 -17.11
N GLU A 15 0.91 12.83 -16.80
CA GLU A 15 1.11 14.05 -17.62
C GLU A 15 2.20 14.96 -17.05
N LYS A 16 2.36 15.02 -15.71
CA LYS A 16 3.37 15.90 -15.08
C LYS A 16 4.70 15.21 -14.78
N LEU A 17 4.74 13.88 -14.76
CA LEU A 17 5.93 13.11 -14.44
C LEU A 17 6.45 12.36 -15.67
N PRO A 18 7.78 12.16 -15.78
CA PRO A 18 8.38 11.52 -16.94
C PRO A 18 7.86 10.09 -17.10
N PRO A 19 7.56 9.64 -18.33
CA PRO A 19 7.18 8.25 -18.57
C PRO A 19 8.40 7.32 -18.47
N LEU A 20 8.18 6.10 -17.99
CA LEU A 20 9.21 5.06 -17.97
C LEU A 20 9.35 4.37 -19.34
N SER A 21 10.55 3.89 -19.66
CA SER A 21 10.78 3.14 -20.88
C SER A 21 10.00 1.81 -20.87
N PRO A 22 9.62 1.26 -22.04
CA PRO A 22 8.81 0.03 -22.13
C PRO A 22 9.41 -1.15 -21.35
N ASN A 23 10.73 -1.35 -21.46
CA ASN A 23 11.44 -2.42 -20.76
C ASN A 23 11.34 -2.29 -19.23
N VAL A 24 11.41 -1.06 -18.71
CA VAL A 24 11.27 -0.81 -17.26
C VAL A 24 9.84 -1.05 -16.82
N LYS A 25 8.84 -0.61 -17.59
CA LYS A 25 7.44 -0.86 -17.28
C LYS A 25 7.11 -2.35 -17.27
N GLU A 26 7.62 -3.12 -18.21
CA GLU A 26 7.43 -4.57 -18.25
C GLU A 26 8.07 -5.24 -17.03
N GLY A 27 9.30 -4.84 -16.68
CA GLY A 27 9.97 -5.30 -15.46
C GLY A 27 9.17 -4.95 -14.20
N LEU A 28 8.70 -3.71 -14.07
CA LEU A 28 7.85 -3.29 -12.94
C LEU A 28 6.55 -4.09 -12.90
N ALA A 29 5.91 -4.31 -14.04
CA ALA A 29 4.67 -5.07 -14.09
C ALA A 29 4.86 -6.55 -13.71
N LYS A 30 6.09 -7.06 -13.80
CA LYS A 30 6.49 -8.40 -13.35
C LYS A 30 6.87 -8.44 -11.87
N TYR A 31 7.62 -7.46 -11.37
CA TYR A 31 8.23 -7.50 -10.03
C TYR A 31 7.46 -6.70 -8.97
N LEU A 32 6.80 -5.61 -9.33
CA LEU A 32 6.04 -4.77 -8.37
C LEU A 32 4.98 -5.56 -7.58
N PRO A 33 4.21 -6.50 -8.18
CA PRO A 33 3.27 -7.32 -7.41
C PRO A 33 3.95 -8.11 -6.28
N TRP A 34 5.14 -8.68 -6.55
CA TRP A 34 5.92 -9.40 -5.54
C TRP A 34 6.43 -8.48 -4.45
N ILE A 35 6.90 -7.28 -4.82
CA ILE A 35 7.32 -6.25 -3.87
C ILE A 35 6.17 -5.93 -2.91
N ILE A 36 4.96 -5.68 -3.44
CA ILE A 36 3.77 -5.39 -2.63
C ILE A 36 3.47 -6.53 -1.66
N ILE A 37 3.51 -7.79 -2.12
CA ILE A 37 3.28 -8.97 -1.25
C ILE A 37 4.32 -9.04 -0.14
N VAL A 38 5.62 -8.93 -0.48
CA VAL A 38 6.72 -9.04 0.49
C VAL A 38 6.61 -7.96 1.56
N PHE A 39 6.40 -6.70 1.16
CA PHE A 39 6.25 -5.59 2.11
C PHE A 39 4.97 -5.72 2.94
N GLY A 40 3.86 -6.22 2.37
CA GLY A 40 2.64 -6.51 3.13
C GLY A 40 2.85 -7.59 4.20
N VAL A 41 3.55 -8.67 3.86
CA VAL A 41 3.90 -9.75 4.81
C VAL A 41 4.84 -9.23 5.90
N LEU A 42 5.88 -8.48 5.54
CA LEU A 42 6.78 -7.84 6.52
C LEU A 42 6.01 -6.87 7.43
N GLY A 43 5.07 -6.12 6.87
CA GLY A 43 4.18 -5.25 7.63
C GLY A 43 3.36 -6.01 8.67
N LEU A 44 2.80 -7.17 8.31
CA LEU A 44 2.09 -8.04 9.27
C LEU A 44 3.01 -8.59 10.37
N LEU A 45 4.22 -9.04 10.02
CA LEU A 45 5.18 -9.55 11.00
C LEU A 45 5.60 -8.46 12.00
N CYS A 46 5.83 -7.23 11.51
CA CYS A 46 6.08 -6.07 12.35
C CYS A 46 4.88 -5.78 13.27
N LEU A 47 3.65 -5.81 12.75
CA LEU A 47 2.44 -5.60 13.56
C LEU A 47 2.30 -6.66 14.66
N PHE A 48 2.55 -7.93 14.37
CA PHE A 48 2.51 -8.99 15.38
C PHE A 48 3.58 -8.81 16.46
N SER A 49 4.77 -8.37 16.07
CA SER A 49 5.86 -8.07 17.02
C SER A 49 5.47 -6.93 17.96
N ILE A 50 4.90 -5.84 17.42
CA ILE A 50 4.40 -4.71 18.19
C ILE A 50 3.24 -5.14 19.11
N LEU A 51 2.32 -5.96 18.61
CA LEU A 51 1.20 -6.48 19.40
C LEU A 51 1.70 -7.34 20.58
N GLY A 52 2.71 -8.19 20.38
CA GLY A 52 3.33 -8.97 21.44
C GLY A 52 3.95 -8.10 22.53
N MET A 53 4.68 -7.06 22.14
CA MET A 53 5.26 -6.09 23.10
C MET A 53 4.17 -5.29 23.82
N PHE A 54 3.15 -4.84 23.10
CA PHE A 54 2.06 -4.04 23.65
C PHE A 54 1.22 -4.82 24.65
N THR A 55 0.89 -6.07 24.35
CA THR A 55 0.14 -6.94 25.27
C THR A 55 0.91 -7.22 26.56
N ALA A 56 2.23 -7.38 26.49
CA ALA A 56 3.07 -7.49 27.69
C ALA A 56 3.06 -6.19 28.51
N ALA A 57 3.25 -5.04 27.87
CA ALA A 57 3.26 -3.73 28.54
C ALA A 57 1.89 -3.38 29.16
N ALA A 58 0.78 -3.64 28.45
CA ALA A 58 -0.57 -3.38 28.94
C ALA A 58 -0.92 -4.20 30.18
N ARG A 59 -0.43 -5.45 30.27
CA ARG A 59 -0.59 -6.29 31.47
C ARG A 59 0.19 -5.74 32.66
N MET A 60 1.38 -5.17 32.43
CA MET A 60 2.16 -4.52 33.49
C MET A 60 1.54 -3.18 33.94
N ALA A 61 0.87 -2.47 33.03
CA ALA A 61 0.24 -1.16 33.29
C ALA A 61 -1.21 -1.24 33.83
N GLY A 62 -1.74 -2.44 34.08
CA GLY A 62 -3.06 -2.63 34.69
C GLY A 62 -4.27 -2.64 33.75
N GLY A 63 -4.07 -2.74 32.42
CA GLY A 63 -5.17 -2.91 31.47
C GLY A 63 -4.88 -2.40 30.05
N TYR A 64 -5.74 -2.77 29.10
CA TYR A 64 -5.67 -2.37 27.69
C TYR A 64 -6.42 -1.06 27.42
N THR A 65 -5.87 -0.19 26.57
CA THR A 65 -6.57 0.96 26.00
C THR A 65 -7.29 0.54 24.70
N GLY A 66 -8.64 0.55 24.69
CA GLY A 66 -9.43 0.01 23.58
C GLY A 66 -9.23 0.69 22.20
N ILE A 67 -8.72 1.93 22.18
CA ILE A 67 -8.41 2.66 20.93
C ILE A 67 -7.20 2.03 20.22
N MET A 68 -6.20 1.59 20.98
CA MET A 68 -4.95 1.07 20.40
C MET A 68 -5.16 -0.30 19.75
N SER A 69 -6.04 -1.14 20.31
CA SER A 69 -6.44 -2.40 19.69
C SER A 69 -7.15 -2.19 18.35
N LEU A 70 -7.99 -1.15 18.22
CA LEU A 70 -8.69 -0.87 16.97
C LEU A 70 -7.72 -0.47 15.85
N ILE A 71 -6.73 0.37 16.17
CA ILE A 71 -5.69 0.80 15.21
C ILE A 71 -4.92 -0.42 14.69
N ILE A 72 -4.48 -1.32 15.58
CA ILE A 72 -3.72 -2.51 15.18
C ILE A 72 -4.55 -3.41 14.23
N VAL A 73 -5.84 -3.60 14.52
CA VAL A 73 -6.73 -4.40 13.68
C VAL A 73 -6.91 -3.76 12.30
N ILE A 74 -7.16 -2.45 12.24
CA ILE A 74 -7.29 -1.73 10.96
C ILE A 74 -5.99 -1.83 10.16
N SER A 75 -4.84 -1.63 10.80
CA SER A 75 -3.53 -1.78 10.15
C SER A 75 -3.33 -3.19 9.60
N ALA A 76 -3.70 -4.24 10.35
CA ALA A 76 -3.60 -5.62 9.89
C ALA A 76 -4.49 -5.87 8.66
N ILE A 77 -5.72 -5.35 8.65
CA ILE A 77 -6.63 -5.44 7.50
C ILE A 77 -6.01 -4.77 6.27
N ILE A 78 -5.44 -3.57 6.42
CA ILE A 78 -4.79 -2.85 5.31
C ILE A 78 -3.62 -3.68 4.74
N GLN A 79 -2.81 -4.31 5.60
CA GLN A 79 -1.71 -5.15 5.12
C GLN A 79 -2.21 -6.40 4.39
N ILE A 80 -3.25 -7.06 4.89
CA ILE A 80 -3.88 -8.21 4.20
C ILE A 80 -4.43 -7.78 2.84
N LEU A 81 -5.09 -6.63 2.76
CA LEU A 81 -5.58 -6.08 1.49
C LEU A 81 -4.42 -5.76 0.53
N GLY A 82 -3.28 -5.26 1.03
CA GLY A 82 -2.07 -5.05 0.23
C GLY A 82 -1.53 -6.35 -0.35
N ILE A 83 -1.45 -7.41 0.47
CA ILE A 83 -1.04 -8.75 0.01
C ILE A 83 -1.99 -9.28 -1.06
N LEU A 84 -3.30 -9.18 -0.84
CA LEU A 84 -4.33 -9.59 -1.80
C LEU A 84 -4.24 -8.79 -3.11
N ALA A 85 -3.95 -7.48 -3.02
CA ALA A 85 -3.75 -6.63 -4.17
C ALA A 85 -2.59 -7.14 -5.03
N GLY A 86 -1.43 -7.38 -4.41
CA GLY A 86 -0.27 -7.95 -5.10
C GLY A 86 -0.58 -9.34 -5.70
N TYR A 87 -1.29 -10.20 -4.96
CA TYR A 87 -1.70 -11.52 -5.46
C TYR A 87 -2.60 -11.43 -6.71
N TRP A 88 -3.60 -10.54 -6.70
CA TRP A 88 -4.45 -10.32 -7.88
C TRP A 88 -3.72 -9.63 -9.03
N MET A 89 -2.73 -8.79 -8.74
CA MET A 89 -1.85 -8.23 -9.77
C MET A 89 -0.99 -9.30 -10.44
N LEU A 90 -0.53 -10.34 -9.74
CA LEU A 90 0.14 -11.48 -10.38
C LEU A 90 -0.76 -12.16 -11.41
N SER A 91 -2.07 -12.18 -11.17
CA SER A 91 -3.08 -12.69 -12.10
C SER A 91 -3.53 -11.66 -13.16
N ARG A 92 -2.81 -10.54 -13.30
CA ARG A 92 -3.11 -9.42 -14.23
C ARG A 92 -4.52 -8.83 -14.09
N GLN A 93 -5.12 -8.91 -12.91
CA GLN A 93 -6.47 -8.39 -12.68
C GLN A 93 -6.45 -6.90 -12.36
N LEU A 94 -7.31 -6.11 -13.04
CA LEU A 94 -7.47 -4.69 -12.75
C LEU A 94 -7.88 -4.42 -11.29
N ARG A 95 -8.69 -5.29 -10.70
CA ARG A 95 -9.10 -5.18 -9.29
C ARG A 95 -7.92 -5.23 -8.33
N GLY A 96 -6.88 -6.01 -8.65
CA GLY A 96 -5.64 -6.05 -7.87
C GLY A 96 -4.93 -4.70 -7.90
N TRP A 97 -4.78 -4.12 -9.09
CA TRP A 97 -4.17 -2.79 -9.26
C TRP A 97 -4.96 -1.70 -8.53
N GLN A 98 -6.30 -1.72 -8.61
CA GLN A 98 -7.17 -0.78 -7.90
C GLN A 98 -7.03 -0.90 -6.38
N LEU A 99 -6.93 -2.12 -5.87
CA LEU A 99 -6.73 -2.36 -4.43
C LEU A 99 -5.32 -1.92 -3.98
N ALA A 100 -4.30 -2.12 -4.82
CA ALA A 100 -2.95 -1.63 -4.56
C ALA A 100 -2.90 -0.10 -4.49
N LEU A 101 -3.63 0.58 -5.38
CA LEU A 101 -3.78 2.03 -5.35
C LEU A 101 -4.45 2.49 -4.06
N LEU A 102 -5.56 1.87 -3.65
CA LEU A 102 -6.28 2.25 -2.42
C LEU A 102 -5.44 2.04 -1.15
N THR A 103 -4.74 0.91 -1.06
CA THR A 103 -3.85 0.63 0.09
C THR A 103 -2.67 1.59 0.13
N SER A 104 -2.06 1.92 -1.02
CA SER A 104 -0.98 2.92 -1.09
C SER A 104 -1.45 4.32 -0.71
N LEU A 105 -2.64 4.75 -1.17
CA LEU A 105 -3.22 6.04 -0.78
C LEU A 105 -3.57 6.09 0.71
N THR A 106 -3.98 4.96 1.30
CA THR A 106 -4.22 4.87 2.74
C THR A 106 -2.92 5.05 3.51
N GLY A 107 -1.83 4.40 3.07
CA GLY A 107 -0.49 4.60 3.62
C GLY A 107 -0.05 6.07 3.55
N PHE A 108 -0.28 6.71 2.41
CA PHE A 108 0.05 8.12 2.20
C PHE A 108 -0.65 9.03 3.21
N VAL A 109 -1.96 8.83 3.44
CA VAL A 109 -2.74 9.59 4.43
C VAL A 109 -2.21 9.35 5.85
N VAL A 110 -1.90 8.10 6.19
CA VAL A 110 -1.30 7.76 7.50
C VAL A 110 0.04 8.48 7.68
N ASN A 111 0.92 8.44 6.69
CA ASN A 111 2.22 9.11 6.76
C ASN A 111 2.10 10.64 6.87
N ILE A 112 1.06 11.25 6.29
CA ILE A 112 0.72 12.68 6.52
C ILE A 112 0.34 12.92 7.99
N ILE A 113 -0.55 12.11 8.55
CA ILE A 113 -1.00 12.25 9.95
C ILE A 113 0.19 12.12 10.92
N HIS A 114 1.13 11.23 10.61
CA HIS A 114 2.35 11.00 11.40
C HIS A 114 3.51 11.97 11.06
N PHE A 115 3.32 12.92 10.14
CA PHE A 115 4.37 13.83 9.66
C PHE A 115 5.65 13.11 9.17
N SER A 116 5.49 11.92 8.61
CA SER A 116 6.59 11.11 8.09
C SER A 116 6.94 11.51 6.66
N LEU A 117 7.82 12.50 6.50
CA LEU A 117 8.26 12.96 5.17
C LEU A 117 8.83 11.82 4.32
N PHE A 118 9.61 10.93 4.94
CA PHE A 118 10.18 9.78 4.25
C PHE A 118 9.08 8.82 3.75
N GLY A 119 8.08 8.52 4.58
CA GLY A 119 6.95 7.67 4.20
C GLY A 119 6.11 8.28 3.07
N ILE A 120 5.83 9.59 3.16
CA ILE A 120 5.10 10.34 2.12
C ILE A 120 5.80 10.22 0.76
N ILE A 121 7.13 10.36 0.73
CA ILE A 121 7.91 10.25 -0.51
C ILE A 121 7.84 8.82 -1.07
N ILE A 122 8.02 7.81 -0.22
CA ILE A 122 7.94 6.40 -0.65
C ILE A 122 6.57 6.09 -1.24
N ASP A 123 5.50 6.47 -0.56
CA ASP A 123 4.13 6.22 -1.04
C ASP A 123 3.86 6.94 -2.35
N PHE A 124 4.30 8.20 -2.48
CA PHE A 124 4.18 8.96 -3.72
C PHE A 124 4.88 8.26 -4.89
N VAL A 125 6.10 7.76 -4.66
CA VAL A 125 6.85 6.98 -5.66
C VAL A 125 6.12 5.68 -6.00
N PHE A 126 5.60 4.94 -5.01
CA PHE A 126 4.84 3.71 -5.26
C PHE A 126 3.59 3.96 -6.08
N VAL A 127 2.83 5.01 -5.77
CA VAL A 127 1.65 5.40 -6.55
C VAL A 127 2.05 5.77 -7.97
N TYR A 128 3.12 6.54 -8.16
CA TYR A 128 3.68 6.83 -9.49
C TYR A 128 3.99 5.53 -10.26
N LEU A 129 4.73 4.60 -9.66
CA LEU A 129 5.09 3.33 -10.30
C LEU A 129 3.85 2.50 -10.66
N LEU A 130 2.83 2.48 -9.80
CA LEU A 130 1.56 1.83 -10.09
C LEU A 130 0.90 2.43 -11.34
N PHE A 131 0.86 3.76 -11.48
CA PHE A 131 0.29 4.40 -12.67
C PHE A 131 1.08 4.10 -13.94
N GLN A 132 2.42 3.99 -13.86
CA GLN A 132 3.26 3.65 -15.02
C GLN A 132 2.97 2.27 -15.60
N ILE A 133 2.49 1.32 -14.77
CA ILE A 133 2.18 -0.05 -15.20
C ILE A 133 0.69 -0.34 -15.33
N ARG A 134 -0.19 0.67 -15.18
CA ARG A 134 -1.65 0.48 -15.23
C ARG A 134 -2.09 -0.22 -16.53
N GLU A 135 -1.45 0.08 -17.65
CA GLU A 135 -1.75 -0.49 -18.96
C GLU A 135 -1.59 -2.03 -19.05
N TYR A 136 -0.86 -2.64 -18.12
CA TYR A 136 -0.67 -4.09 -18.05
C TYR A 136 -1.82 -4.83 -17.35
N TYR A 137 -2.84 -4.12 -16.90
CA TYR A 137 -4.00 -4.69 -16.19
C TYR A 137 -5.29 -4.35 -16.97
N PRO A 138 -5.70 -5.20 -17.94
CA PRO A 138 -6.93 -5.00 -18.68
C PRO A 138 -8.15 -5.17 -17.76
N ARG A 139 -9.27 -4.54 -18.17
CA ARG A 139 -10.56 -4.58 -17.46
C ARG A 139 -11.13 -5.99 -17.38
#